data_AF-A0A2D6LUB4-F1
#
_entry.id   AF-A0A2D6LUB4-F1
#
_cell.length_a   1.000
_cell.length_b   1.000
_cell.length_c   1.000
_cell.angle_alpha   90.00
_cell.angle_beta   90.00
_cell.angle_gamma   90.00
#
_symmetry.space_group_name_H-M   'P 1'
#
loop_
_entity.id
_entity.type
_entity.pdbx_description
1 polymer ?
#
loop_
_entity_poly.entity_id
_entity_poly.type
_entity_poly.pdbx_seq_one_letter_code
_entity_poly.pdbx_strand_id
1 'polypeptide(L)'
;MNKEKRNMNQVAKKENSSIALASMFEQDKAGGMDQMGSEDFAMPFLRVLGQLSPEINKRDAKYVEGAEAGMIFNTVTKQTYDGEKGLNVIPCGYKREYVEWSDRGEGTSAPVAIHPVSSGIIKETTRGSDYKDRLPNGNYLENTASYFVLTEDMQQALITMKSTQLKVSRSWNSMMNTITLKGKNGMFTPASYSHVYNLGTVQQSNDKGTWFGWNITKIGPVQDKSVYEAAKAFAGNVNNAPVNHGEGETKSKETDSVPF
;
A
#
# COMPACT_ATOMS: atom_id res chain seq x y z
N MET A 1 -52.53 -3.26 -18.26
CA MET A 1 -52.04 -2.11 -19.05
C MET A 1 -51.58 -0.88 -18.22
N ASN A 2 -51.95 -0.71 -16.94
CA ASN A 2 -51.59 0.49 -16.15
C ASN A 2 -50.36 0.36 -15.22
N LYS A 3 -49.83 -0.86 -15.02
CA LYS A 3 -48.68 -1.12 -14.13
C LYS A 3 -47.33 -0.95 -14.87
N GLU A 4 -47.23 -1.40 -16.12
CA GLU A 4 -46.04 -1.22 -16.97
C GLU A 4 -45.76 0.25 -17.31
N LYS A 5 -46.80 1.04 -17.64
CA LYS A 5 -46.64 2.48 -17.91
C LYS A 5 -46.14 3.27 -16.68
N ARG A 6 -46.53 2.86 -15.46
CA ARG A 6 -46.02 3.47 -14.22
C ARG A 6 -44.56 3.10 -13.94
N ASN A 7 -44.16 1.86 -14.25
CA ASN A 7 -42.79 1.40 -14.04
C ASN A 7 -41.83 2.05 -15.05
N MET A 8 -42.21 2.14 -16.33
CA MET A 8 -41.46 2.88 -17.36
C MET A 8 -41.27 4.36 -17.00
N ASN A 9 -42.33 5.05 -16.52
CA ASN A 9 -42.22 6.44 -16.12
C ASN A 9 -41.35 6.65 -14.87
N GLN A 10 -41.31 5.70 -13.93
CA GLN A 10 -40.42 5.78 -12.76
C GLN A 10 -38.95 5.53 -13.13
N VAL A 11 -38.67 4.57 -14.01
CA VAL A 11 -37.31 4.27 -14.48
C VAL A 11 -36.75 5.42 -15.31
N ALA A 12 -37.52 5.91 -16.29
CA ALA A 12 -37.10 7.06 -17.12
C ALA A 12 -36.92 8.36 -16.31
N LYS A 13 -37.73 8.57 -15.25
CA LYS A 13 -37.58 9.73 -14.36
C LYS A 13 -36.34 9.62 -13.47
N LYS A 14 -35.99 8.41 -13.01
CA LYS A 14 -34.74 8.14 -12.28
C LYS A 14 -33.52 8.35 -13.17
N GLU A 15 -33.49 7.78 -14.37
CA GLU A 15 -32.37 7.95 -15.33
C GLU A 15 -32.16 9.43 -15.70
N ASN A 16 -33.23 10.16 -16.02
CA ASN A 16 -33.12 11.59 -16.32
C ASN A 16 -32.65 12.41 -15.11
N SER A 17 -33.08 12.06 -13.89
CA SER A 17 -32.59 12.73 -12.68
C SER A 17 -31.13 12.43 -12.38
N SER A 18 -30.66 11.20 -12.64
CA SER A 18 -29.24 10.84 -12.45
C SER A 18 -28.33 11.52 -13.46
N ILE A 19 -28.78 11.67 -14.72
CA ILE A 19 -28.03 12.37 -15.76
C ILE A 19 -27.98 13.87 -15.43
N ALA A 20 -29.09 14.47 -14.99
CA ALA A 20 -29.13 15.87 -14.57
C ALA A 20 -28.23 16.13 -13.35
N LEU A 21 -28.22 15.24 -12.36
CA LEU A 21 -27.32 15.32 -11.20
C LEU A 21 -25.86 15.16 -11.60
N ALA A 22 -25.53 14.23 -12.51
CA ALA A 22 -24.18 14.05 -13.01
C ALA A 22 -23.65 15.31 -13.72
N SER A 23 -24.48 15.96 -14.55
CA SER A 23 -24.12 17.24 -15.19
C SER A 23 -23.97 18.39 -14.19
N MET A 24 -24.73 18.40 -13.10
CA MET A 24 -24.54 19.37 -12.01
C MET A 24 -23.22 19.12 -11.26
N PHE A 25 -22.86 17.86 -11.00
CA PHE A 25 -21.57 17.52 -10.36
C PHE A 25 -20.36 17.89 -11.23
N GLU A 26 -20.48 17.80 -12.56
CA GLU A 26 -19.45 18.27 -13.47
C GLU A 26 -19.28 19.80 -13.43
N GLN A 27 -20.37 20.54 -13.20
CA GLN A 27 -20.34 22.01 -13.04
C GLN A 27 -19.73 22.43 -11.71
N ASP A 28 -19.95 21.64 -10.66
CA ASP A 28 -19.40 21.85 -9.30
C ASP A 28 -18.02 21.17 -9.09
N LYS A 29 -17.35 20.76 -10.17
CA LYS A 29 -16.11 19.97 -10.11
C LYS A 29 -15.07 20.63 -9.20
N ALA A 30 -14.62 19.87 -8.19
CA ALA A 30 -13.63 20.27 -7.18
C ALA A 30 -14.05 21.42 -6.23
N GLY A 31 -15.31 21.89 -6.29
CA GLY A 31 -15.81 22.92 -5.39
C GLY A 31 -15.66 22.53 -3.93
N GLY A 32 -14.95 23.36 -3.15
CA GLY A 32 -14.71 23.14 -1.73
C GLY A 32 -13.42 22.37 -1.40
N MET A 33 -12.65 21.94 -2.41
CA MET A 33 -11.31 21.35 -2.26
C MET A 33 -10.20 22.30 -2.74
N ASP A 34 -10.54 23.54 -3.07
CA ASP A 34 -9.66 24.53 -3.72
C ASP A 34 -8.41 24.92 -2.91
N GLN A 35 -8.42 24.64 -1.60
CA GLN A 35 -7.29 24.89 -0.70
C GLN A 35 -6.54 23.62 -0.29
N MET A 36 -7.02 22.43 -0.68
CA MET A 36 -6.37 21.16 -0.37
C MET A 36 -5.41 20.77 -1.50
N GLY A 37 -4.11 20.77 -1.21
CA GLY A 37 -3.07 20.25 -2.08
C GLY A 37 -2.96 18.72 -1.97
N SER A 38 -2.16 18.11 -2.85
CA SER A 38 -1.86 16.67 -2.76
C SER A 38 -1.17 16.27 -1.45
N GLU A 39 -0.56 17.23 -0.76
CA GLU A 39 0.08 17.03 0.56
C GLU A 39 -0.95 16.95 1.70
N ASP A 40 -2.16 17.46 1.51
CA ASP A 40 -3.26 17.40 2.49
C ASP A 40 -4.01 16.06 2.45
N PHE A 41 -3.74 15.23 1.44
CA PHE A 41 -4.31 13.89 1.33
C PHE A 41 -3.28 12.83 1.73
N ALA A 42 -3.51 12.19 2.88
CA ALA A 42 -2.73 11.03 3.29
C ALA A 42 -3.01 9.84 2.37
N MET A 43 -2.00 9.38 1.64
CA MET A 43 -2.10 8.13 0.88
C MET A 43 -2.24 6.95 1.85
N PRO A 44 -3.28 6.12 1.73
CA PRO A 44 -3.49 5.02 2.66
C PRO A 44 -2.38 3.99 2.55
N PHE A 45 -1.95 3.48 3.69
CA PHE A 45 -1.07 2.32 3.75
C PHE A 45 -1.93 1.06 3.79
N LEU A 46 -1.63 0.12 2.91
CA LEU A 46 -2.10 -1.26 3.01
C LEU A 46 -1.05 -2.05 3.78
N ARG A 47 -1.43 -2.57 4.94
CA ARG A 47 -0.53 -3.35 5.81
C ARG A 47 -1.18 -4.62 6.30
N VAL A 48 -0.35 -5.60 6.63
CA VAL A 48 -0.82 -6.85 7.23
C VAL A 48 -1.02 -6.66 8.73
N LEU A 49 -2.19 -7.05 9.24
CA LEU A 49 -2.46 -7.08 10.68
C LEU A 49 -1.65 -8.22 11.32
N GLY A 50 -0.73 -7.88 12.22
CA GLY A 50 -0.05 -8.84 13.08
C GLY A 50 -0.87 -9.19 14.33
N GLN A 51 -0.44 -10.24 15.05
CA GLN A 51 -1.05 -10.70 16.31
C GLN A 51 -1.10 -9.65 17.43
N LEU A 52 -0.24 -8.63 17.36
CA LEU A 52 -0.17 -7.55 18.35
C LEU A 52 -0.78 -6.25 17.82
N SER A 53 -1.54 -6.32 16.73
CA SER A 53 -2.14 -5.11 16.18
C SER A 53 -3.21 -4.56 17.12
N PRO A 54 -3.21 -3.25 17.45
CA PRO A 54 -4.24 -2.69 18.29
C PRO A 54 -5.63 -2.82 17.62
N GLU A 55 -5.67 -2.84 16.29
CA GLU A 55 -6.92 -3.01 15.53
C GLU A 55 -7.61 -4.35 15.76
N ILE A 56 -6.88 -5.40 16.19
CA ILE A 56 -7.49 -6.71 16.51
C ILE A 56 -7.77 -6.87 18.02
N ASN A 57 -7.31 -5.94 18.85
CA ASN A 57 -7.48 -6.00 20.29
C ASN A 57 -8.76 -5.29 20.72
N LYS A 58 -9.79 -6.05 21.12
CA LYS A 58 -11.10 -5.53 21.57
C LYS A 58 -11.07 -4.50 22.70
N ARG A 59 -9.96 -4.37 23.42
CA ARG A 59 -9.78 -3.40 24.52
C ARG A 59 -9.03 -2.14 24.11
N ASP A 60 -8.46 -2.11 22.91
CA ASP A 60 -7.75 -0.96 22.39
C ASP A 60 -8.73 0.03 21.73
N ALA A 61 -8.46 1.33 21.88
CA ALA A 61 -9.28 2.37 21.26
C ALA A 61 -9.25 2.33 19.71
N LYS A 62 -8.23 1.68 19.13
CA LYS A 62 -8.10 1.50 17.67
C LYS A 62 -8.75 0.20 17.16
N TYR A 63 -9.43 -0.55 18.01
CA TYR A 63 -10.09 -1.79 17.61
C TYR A 63 -11.00 -1.61 16.40
N VAL A 64 -10.95 -2.56 15.47
CA VAL A 64 -11.83 -2.64 14.31
C VAL A 64 -12.58 -3.96 14.40
N GLU A 65 -13.92 -3.89 14.36
CA GLU A 65 -14.76 -5.06 14.46
C GLU A 65 -14.50 -6.05 13.32
N GLY A 66 -14.32 -7.33 13.66
CA GLY A 66 -14.00 -8.39 12.69
C GLY A 66 -12.56 -8.38 12.18
N ALA A 67 -11.70 -7.45 12.62
CA ALA A 67 -10.29 -7.45 12.25
C ALA A 67 -9.55 -8.62 12.93
N GLU A 68 -8.81 -9.39 12.14
CA GLU A 68 -8.04 -10.55 12.60
C GLU A 68 -6.59 -10.50 12.09
N ALA A 69 -5.71 -11.23 12.77
CA ALA A 69 -4.32 -11.35 12.34
C ALA A 69 -4.25 -12.02 10.95
N GLY A 70 -3.44 -11.48 10.06
CA GLY A 70 -3.34 -11.90 8.66
C GLY A 70 -4.23 -11.11 7.72
N MET A 71 -5.25 -10.37 8.19
CA MET A 71 -6.01 -9.48 7.32
C MET A 71 -5.16 -8.32 6.80
N ILE A 72 -5.51 -7.83 5.62
CA ILE A 72 -4.93 -6.60 5.05
C ILE A 72 -5.76 -5.43 5.57
N PHE A 73 -5.11 -4.36 5.98
CA PHE A 73 -5.76 -3.22 6.59
C PHE A 73 -5.38 -1.93 5.88
N ASN A 74 -6.38 -1.12 5.55
CA ASN A 74 -6.21 0.23 5.03
C ASN A 74 -6.19 1.23 6.20
N THR A 75 -5.07 1.93 6.37
CA THR A 75 -4.85 2.79 7.54
C THR A 75 -5.75 4.01 7.61
N VAL A 76 -6.28 4.48 6.47
CA VAL A 76 -7.15 5.67 6.40
C VAL A 76 -8.61 5.26 6.51
N THR A 77 -9.07 4.34 5.64
CA THR A 77 -10.49 3.94 5.61
C THR A 77 -10.86 2.99 6.74
N LYS A 78 -9.86 2.42 7.44
CA LYS A 78 -10.03 1.37 8.44
C LYS A 78 -10.65 0.07 7.91
N GLN A 79 -10.74 -0.06 6.59
CA GLN A 79 -11.25 -1.26 5.95
C GLN A 79 -10.25 -2.42 6.10
N THR A 80 -10.77 -3.59 6.44
CA THR A 80 -10.04 -4.86 6.42
C THR A 80 -10.42 -5.69 5.20
N TYR A 81 -9.43 -6.37 4.63
CA TYR A 81 -9.61 -7.36 3.58
C TYR A 81 -9.10 -8.71 4.07
N ASP A 82 -9.81 -9.76 3.66
CA ASP A 82 -9.43 -11.15 3.91
C ASP A 82 -8.04 -11.42 3.32
N GLY A 83 -7.10 -11.82 4.18
CA GLY A 83 -5.71 -12.04 3.78
C GLY A 83 -5.51 -13.27 2.90
N GLU A 84 -6.38 -14.27 2.97
CA GLU A 84 -6.29 -15.48 2.14
C GLU A 84 -6.84 -15.23 0.74
N LYS A 85 -7.94 -14.48 0.63
CA LYS A 85 -8.47 -14.03 -0.67
C LYS A 85 -7.57 -12.98 -1.32
N GLY A 86 -6.94 -12.16 -0.49
CA GLY A 86 -6.07 -11.08 -0.91
C GLY A 86 -6.81 -9.91 -1.57
N LEU A 87 -6.02 -8.96 -2.05
CA LEU A 87 -6.48 -7.76 -2.73
C LEU A 87 -5.76 -7.60 -4.07
N ASN A 88 -6.52 -7.39 -5.13
CA ASN A 88 -5.95 -7.16 -6.45
C ASN A 88 -5.46 -5.71 -6.59
N VAL A 89 -4.24 -5.56 -7.07
CA VAL A 89 -3.58 -4.28 -7.25
C VAL A 89 -2.74 -4.22 -8.52
N ILE A 90 -2.47 -2.99 -8.95
CA ILE A 90 -1.61 -2.66 -10.08
C ILE A 90 -0.44 -1.82 -9.55
N PRO A 91 0.82 -2.26 -9.70
CA PRO A 91 1.98 -1.49 -9.23
C PRO A 91 2.28 -0.30 -10.15
N CYS A 92 2.09 0.90 -9.60
CA CYS A 92 2.27 2.18 -10.29
C CYS A 92 3.63 2.81 -10.01
N GLY A 93 4.33 2.41 -8.96
CA GLY A 93 5.71 2.85 -8.75
C GLY A 93 6.39 2.16 -7.58
N TYR A 94 7.69 2.38 -7.47
CA TYR A 94 8.56 1.74 -6.49
C TYR A 94 9.62 2.73 -5.99
N LYS A 95 9.80 2.80 -4.67
CA LYS A 95 10.89 3.52 -4.02
C LYS A 95 11.58 2.60 -3.02
N ARG A 96 12.91 2.71 -2.92
CA ARG A 96 13.68 2.01 -1.89
C ARG A 96 14.56 3.00 -1.17
N GLU A 97 14.39 3.07 0.14
CA GLU A 97 14.98 4.08 1.01
C GLU A 97 15.50 3.43 2.29
N TYR A 98 16.46 4.09 2.94
CA TYR A 98 16.82 3.80 4.32
C TYR A 98 16.11 4.82 5.21
N VAL A 99 15.14 4.35 5.98
CA VAL A 99 14.37 5.19 6.90
C VAL A 99 15.09 5.19 8.24
N GLU A 100 15.51 6.35 8.71
CA GLU A 100 16.19 6.52 9.98
C GLU A 100 15.17 6.65 11.11
N TRP A 101 15.32 5.82 12.13
CA TRP A 101 14.44 5.77 13.29
C TRP A 101 15.25 5.91 14.57
N SER A 102 14.68 6.63 15.54
CA SER A 102 15.13 6.55 16.93
C SER A 102 14.63 5.27 17.58
N ASP A 103 15.28 4.85 18.67
CA ASP A 103 14.80 3.74 19.46
C ASP A 103 13.44 4.05 20.08
N ARG A 104 12.69 2.99 20.36
CA ARG A 104 11.32 3.10 20.84
C ARG A 104 11.27 3.85 22.17
N GLY A 105 10.44 4.89 22.24
CA GLY A 105 10.23 5.67 23.47
C GLY A 105 11.23 6.81 23.66
N GLU A 106 12.24 6.92 22.80
CA GLU A 106 13.24 7.99 22.83
C GLU A 106 12.98 9.07 21.77
N GLY A 107 11.91 8.95 20.97
CA GLY A 107 11.56 9.91 19.92
C GLY A 107 10.09 9.89 19.49
N THR A 108 9.79 10.59 18.39
CA THR A 108 8.44 10.68 17.81
C THR A 108 8.02 9.38 17.12
N SER A 109 6.73 9.19 16.85
CA SER A 109 6.25 8.11 15.97
C SER A 109 6.59 8.32 14.48
N ALA A 110 7.23 9.43 14.13
CA ALA A 110 7.72 9.74 12.80
C ALA A 110 9.21 9.39 12.63
N PRO A 111 9.66 9.07 11.40
CA PRO A 111 11.08 8.93 11.09
C PRO A 111 11.88 10.17 11.46
N VAL A 112 13.15 9.97 11.82
CA VAL A 112 14.12 11.05 12.01
C VAL A 112 14.53 11.63 10.65
N ALA A 113 14.79 10.77 9.67
CA ALA A 113 15.17 11.13 8.32
C ALA A 113 14.84 10.01 7.32
N ILE A 114 14.79 10.35 6.04
CA ILE A 114 14.64 9.38 4.94
C ILE A 114 15.82 9.59 4.00
N HIS A 115 16.60 8.52 3.80
CA HIS A 115 17.82 8.56 3.02
C HIS A 115 17.66 7.73 1.74
N PRO A 116 18.01 8.27 0.56
CA PRO A 116 18.09 7.47 -0.65
C PRO A 116 19.09 6.31 -0.48
N VAL A 117 18.80 5.14 -1.04
CA VAL A 117 19.73 3.99 -0.96
C VAL A 117 21.08 4.26 -1.64
N SER A 118 21.15 5.25 -2.53
CA SER A 118 22.37 5.70 -3.21
C SER A 118 23.22 6.68 -2.38
N SER A 119 22.71 7.20 -1.25
CA SER A 119 23.40 8.19 -0.41
C SER A 119 24.72 7.69 0.18
N GLY A 120 24.88 6.37 0.31
CA GLY A 120 26.03 5.77 0.99
C GLY A 120 25.91 5.71 2.51
N ILE A 121 24.84 6.25 3.10
CA ILE A 121 24.62 6.34 4.56
C ILE A 121 24.77 4.99 5.29
N ILE A 122 24.40 3.89 4.63
CA ILE A 122 24.52 2.54 5.19
C ILE A 122 25.97 2.18 5.55
N LYS A 123 26.97 2.77 4.88
CA LYS A 123 28.39 2.56 5.17
C LYS A 123 28.84 3.22 6.47
N GLU A 124 28.06 4.16 6.99
CA GLU A 124 28.31 4.83 8.28
C GLU A 124 27.73 4.02 9.45
N THR A 125 27.03 2.92 9.17
CA THR A 125 26.42 2.08 10.20
C THR A 125 27.34 0.98 10.69
N THR A 126 27.08 0.55 11.92
CA THR A 126 27.61 -0.69 12.49
C THR A 126 26.45 -1.61 12.87
N ARG A 127 26.65 -2.93 12.79
CA ARG A 127 25.61 -3.91 13.16
C ARG A 127 25.47 -3.94 14.69
N GLY A 128 24.30 -3.55 15.19
CA GLY A 128 23.95 -3.64 16.61
C GLY A 128 23.69 -5.07 17.08
N SER A 129 23.63 -5.27 18.40
CA SER A 129 23.27 -6.56 19.03
C SER A 129 21.83 -6.98 18.75
N ASP A 130 20.97 -6.02 18.40
CA ASP A 130 19.60 -6.21 17.94
C ASP A 130 19.51 -6.54 16.43
N TYR A 131 20.65 -6.75 15.78
CA TYR A 131 20.78 -7.02 14.35
C TYR A 131 20.34 -5.86 13.45
N LYS A 132 20.22 -4.64 13.97
CA LYS A 132 19.94 -3.45 13.17
C LYS A 132 21.21 -2.75 12.71
N ASP A 133 21.12 -2.03 11.60
CA ASP A 133 22.20 -1.17 11.11
C ASP A 133 22.13 0.18 11.83
N ARG A 134 23.03 0.40 12.80
CA ARG A 134 23.00 1.55 13.71
C ARG A 134 24.01 2.63 13.34
N LEU A 135 23.55 3.87 13.31
CA LEU A 135 24.36 5.07 13.12
C LEU A 135 25.11 5.45 14.42
N PRO A 136 26.16 6.28 14.34
CA PRO A 136 26.90 6.74 15.53
C PRO A 136 26.06 7.50 16.56
N ASN A 137 24.96 8.10 16.13
CA ASN A 137 24.00 8.80 17.00
C ASN A 137 23.06 7.86 17.77
N GLY A 138 23.16 6.54 17.57
CA GLY A 138 22.32 5.53 18.21
C GLY A 138 21.08 5.14 17.40
N ASN A 139 20.65 5.97 16.44
CA ASN A 139 19.52 5.67 15.56
C ASN A 139 19.81 4.46 14.68
N TYR A 140 18.77 3.82 14.15
CA TYR A 140 18.90 2.71 13.22
C TYR A 140 18.32 3.03 11.85
N LEU A 141 18.92 2.43 10.82
CA LEU A 141 18.42 2.49 9.46
C LEU A 141 17.59 1.26 9.13
N GLU A 142 16.35 1.49 8.70
CA GLU A 142 15.43 0.47 8.23
C GLU A 142 15.33 0.50 6.71
N ASN A 143 15.85 -0.55 6.06
CA ASN A 143 15.75 -0.70 4.61
C ASN A 143 14.31 -1.01 4.20
N THR A 144 13.67 -0.06 3.52
CA THR A 144 12.25 -0.11 3.21
C THR A 144 12.02 -0.03 1.71
N ALA A 145 11.30 -1.01 1.18
CA ALA A 145 10.79 -1.03 -0.19
C ALA A 145 9.32 -0.62 -0.21
N SER A 146 9.03 0.50 -0.84
CA SER A 146 7.71 1.12 -0.91
C SER A 146 7.13 0.97 -2.32
N TYR A 147 5.92 0.43 -2.41
CA TYR A 147 5.18 0.25 -3.66
C TYR A 147 3.95 1.14 -3.67
N PHE A 148 3.85 1.98 -4.68
CA PHE A 148 2.65 2.76 -4.97
C PHE A 148 1.76 1.91 -5.85
N VAL A 149 0.54 1.66 -5.40
CA VAL A 149 -0.38 0.75 -6.06
C VAL A 149 -1.74 1.38 -6.29
N LEU A 150 -2.40 0.97 -7.37
CA LEU A 150 -3.80 1.23 -7.63
C LEU A 150 -4.59 -0.06 -7.36
N THR A 151 -5.64 0.00 -6.55
CA THR A 151 -6.58 -1.12 -6.37
C THR A 151 -7.50 -1.24 -7.60
N GLU A 152 -8.21 -2.36 -7.73
CA GLU A 152 -9.23 -2.52 -8.78
C GLU A 152 -10.34 -1.46 -8.70
N ASP A 153 -10.67 -1.02 -7.49
CA ASP A 153 -11.62 0.08 -7.23
C ASP A 153 -11.01 1.48 -7.46
N MET A 154 -9.87 1.56 -8.15
CA MET A 154 -9.14 2.78 -8.48
C MET A 154 -8.66 3.60 -7.25
N GLN A 155 -8.52 2.97 -6.09
CA GLN A 155 -7.95 3.64 -4.92
C GLN A 155 -6.43 3.57 -4.97
N GLN A 156 -5.77 4.71 -4.75
CA GLN A 156 -4.32 4.77 -4.60
C GLN A 156 -3.93 4.37 -3.19
N ALA A 157 -2.88 3.56 -3.06
CA ALA A 157 -2.36 3.16 -1.77
C ALA A 157 -0.85 2.91 -1.82
N LEU A 158 -0.25 2.81 -0.63
CA LEU A 158 1.13 2.47 -0.45
C LEU A 158 1.27 1.14 0.30
N ILE A 159 2.24 0.33 -0.11
CA ILE A 159 2.65 -0.87 0.61
C ILE A 159 4.14 -0.75 0.93
N THR A 160 4.50 -0.94 2.19
CA THR A 160 5.91 -0.98 2.61
C THR A 160 6.32 -2.41 2.94
N MET A 161 7.53 -2.77 2.52
CA MET A 161 8.15 -4.07 2.77
C MET A 161 9.54 -3.87 3.35
N LYS A 162 9.78 -4.49 4.51
CA LYS A 162 11.01 -4.38 5.29
C LYS A 162 11.40 -5.73 5.90
N SER A 163 12.62 -5.82 6.43
CA SER A 163 13.19 -7.02 7.06
C SER A 163 12.94 -8.28 6.20
N THR A 164 12.16 -9.25 6.68
CA THR A 164 11.87 -10.51 5.96
C THR A 164 11.07 -10.29 4.66
N GLN A 165 10.27 -9.23 4.59
CA GLN A 165 9.45 -8.90 3.42
C GLN A 165 10.26 -8.33 2.26
N LEU A 166 11.53 -7.92 2.48
CA LEU A 166 12.41 -7.51 1.38
C LEU A 166 12.67 -8.65 0.39
N LYS A 167 12.58 -9.91 0.85
CA LYS A 167 12.65 -11.07 -0.06
C LYS A 167 11.44 -11.13 -0.99
N VAL A 168 10.24 -10.86 -0.47
CA VAL A 168 8.99 -10.81 -1.24
C VAL A 168 9.04 -9.65 -2.24
N SER A 169 9.49 -8.47 -1.81
CA SER A 169 9.73 -7.32 -2.68
C SER A 169 10.65 -7.64 -3.86
N ARG A 170 11.82 -8.26 -3.61
CA ARG A 170 12.73 -8.66 -4.69
C ARG A 170 12.06 -9.65 -5.65
N SER A 171 11.35 -10.65 -5.12
CA SER A 171 10.62 -11.63 -5.93
C SER A 171 9.57 -10.95 -6.82
N TRP A 172 8.83 -9.98 -6.29
CA TRP A 172 7.82 -9.25 -7.07
C TRP A 172 8.47 -8.38 -8.16
N ASN A 173 9.56 -7.69 -7.84
CA ASN A 173 10.33 -6.92 -8.82
C ASN A 173 10.85 -7.82 -9.95
N SER A 174 11.41 -8.99 -9.63
CA SER A 174 11.82 -9.97 -10.63
C SER A 174 10.64 -10.49 -11.45
N MET A 175 9.48 -10.72 -10.83
CA MET A 175 8.26 -11.15 -11.52
C MET A 175 7.78 -10.09 -12.52
N MET A 176 7.82 -8.80 -12.17
CA MET A 176 7.51 -7.70 -13.09
C MET A 176 8.52 -7.61 -14.24
N ASN A 177 9.82 -7.64 -13.92
CA ASN A 177 10.88 -7.43 -14.90
C ASN A 177 11.04 -8.57 -15.93
N THR A 178 10.59 -9.78 -15.57
CA THR A 178 10.64 -10.96 -16.46
C THR A 178 9.44 -11.04 -17.41
N ILE A 179 8.43 -10.19 -17.25
CA ILE A 179 7.31 -10.15 -18.19
C ILE A 179 7.82 -9.69 -19.56
N THR A 180 7.52 -10.47 -20.58
CA THR A 180 7.88 -10.18 -21.96
C THR A 180 6.63 -10.29 -22.83
N LEU A 181 6.33 -9.25 -23.59
CA LEU A 181 5.22 -9.20 -24.53
C LEU A 181 5.76 -9.02 -25.96
N LYS A 182 5.02 -9.55 -26.95
CA LYS A 182 5.35 -9.37 -28.37
C LYS A 182 4.69 -8.09 -28.88
N GLY A 183 5.50 -7.09 -29.21
CA GLY A 183 5.09 -5.85 -29.87
C GLY A 183 5.39 -5.86 -31.37
N LYS A 184 5.08 -4.75 -32.03
CA LYS A 184 5.40 -4.53 -33.45
C LYS A 184 6.91 -4.58 -33.74
N ASN A 185 7.72 -4.17 -32.76
CA ASN A 185 9.18 -4.07 -32.87
C ASN A 185 9.93 -5.25 -32.21
N GLY A 186 9.23 -6.37 -31.97
CA GLY A 186 9.78 -7.53 -31.28
C GLY A 186 9.34 -7.63 -29.82
N MET A 187 10.08 -8.41 -29.05
CA MET A 187 9.79 -8.65 -27.63
C MET A 187 10.18 -7.43 -26.79
N PHE A 188 9.35 -7.07 -25.81
CA PHE A 188 9.63 -5.97 -24.89
C PHE A 188 9.10 -6.27 -23.49
N THR A 189 9.69 -5.63 -22.47
CA THR A 189 9.17 -5.64 -21.10
C THR A 189 8.17 -4.49 -20.94
N PRO A 190 6.90 -4.77 -20.60
CA PRO A 190 5.91 -3.72 -20.42
C PRO A 190 6.15 -2.93 -19.13
N ALA A 191 5.51 -1.77 -19.00
CA ALA A 191 5.54 -0.99 -17.77
C ALA A 191 4.98 -1.78 -16.57
N SER A 192 5.39 -1.43 -15.35
CA SER A 192 4.95 -2.12 -14.13
C SER A 192 3.41 -2.14 -13.99
N TYR A 193 2.76 -1.04 -14.38
CA TYR A 193 1.31 -0.87 -14.32
C TYR A 193 0.53 -1.61 -15.44
N SER A 194 1.19 -2.52 -16.17
CA SER A 194 0.55 -3.31 -17.24
C SER A 194 -0.19 -4.55 -16.74
N HIS A 195 0.08 -5.00 -15.51
CA HIS A 195 -0.45 -6.25 -14.97
C HIS A 195 -1.08 -6.06 -13.59
N VAL A 196 -2.11 -6.86 -13.33
CA VAL A 196 -2.76 -7.02 -12.03
C VAL A 196 -2.05 -8.13 -11.26
N TYR A 197 -1.86 -7.89 -9.97
CA TYR A 197 -1.32 -8.84 -9.00
C TYR A 197 -2.27 -8.97 -7.84
N ASN A 198 -2.44 -10.18 -7.31
CA ASN A 198 -3.14 -10.39 -6.06
C ASN A 198 -2.13 -10.36 -4.90
N LEU A 199 -2.42 -9.49 -3.94
CA LEU A 199 -1.72 -9.39 -2.67
C LEU A 199 -2.49 -10.18 -1.62
N GLY A 200 -2.08 -11.41 -1.40
CA GLY A 200 -2.51 -12.19 -0.25
C GLY A 200 -1.55 -12.05 0.92
N THR A 201 -1.85 -12.76 1.99
CA THR A 201 -0.97 -12.94 3.13
C THR A 201 -0.80 -14.42 3.42
N VAL A 202 0.33 -14.76 4.03
CA VAL A 202 0.63 -16.13 4.44
C VAL A 202 1.31 -16.10 5.81
N GLN A 203 0.98 -17.08 6.64
CA GLN A 203 1.65 -17.27 7.90
C GLN A 203 3.09 -17.75 7.66
N GLN A 204 4.03 -17.08 8.33
CA GLN A 204 5.46 -17.37 8.32
C GLN A 204 5.90 -17.69 9.74
N SER A 205 6.83 -18.62 9.90
CA SER A 205 7.36 -19.01 11.21
C SER A 205 8.87 -19.24 11.17
N ASN A 206 9.50 -18.99 12.30
CA ASN A 206 10.87 -19.40 12.61
C ASN A 206 10.97 -19.71 14.11
N ASP A 207 12.19 -19.96 14.60
CA ASP A 207 12.44 -20.25 16.02
C ASP A 207 12.05 -19.10 16.97
N LYS A 208 11.85 -17.88 16.45
CA LYS A 208 11.46 -16.69 17.21
C LYS A 208 9.95 -16.44 17.22
N GLY A 209 9.17 -17.25 16.51
CA GLY A 209 7.71 -17.23 16.51
C GLY A 209 7.10 -17.14 15.12
N THR A 210 5.88 -16.61 15.07
CA THR A 210 5.01 -16.65 13.90
C THR A 210 4.46 -15.27 13.60
N TRP A 211 4.42 -14.90 12.32
CA TRP A 211 3.88 -13.63 11.83
C TRP A 211 3.21 -13.84 10.48
N PHE A 212 2.46 -12.86 10.00
CA PHE A 212 1.92 -12.88 8.64
C PHE A 212 2.77 -11.98 7.74
N GLY A 213 3.08 -12.47 6.55
CA GLY A 213 3.80 -11.73 5.50
C GLY A 213 3.00 -11.71 4.20
N TRP A 214 3.38 -10.82 3.29
CA TRP A 214 2.82 -10.73 1.96
C TRP A 214 3.10 -11.99 1.14
N ASN A 215 2.11 -12.40 0.36
CA ASN A 215 2.21 -13.39 -0.70
C ASN A 215 1.67 -12.77 -1.99
N ILE A 216 2.49 -12.71 -3.04
CA ILE A 216 2.14 -11.95 -4.25
C ILE A 216 2.09 -12.90 -5.44
N THR A 217 0.96 -12.89 -6.12
CA THR A 217 0.75 -13.72 -7.33
C THR A 217 0.33 -12.84 -8.49
N LYS A 218 0.82 -13.17 -9.70
CA LYS A 218 0.43 -12.45 -10.92
C LYS A 218 -0.90 -12.99 -11.41
N ILE A 219 -1.87 -12.10 -11.63
CA ILE A 219 -3.16 -12.45 -12.20
C ILE A 219 -3.08 -12.39 -13.73
N GLY A 220 -2.65 -11.27 -14.29
CA GLY A 220 -2.59 -11.11 -15.73
C GLY A 220 -2.51 -9.65 -16.18
N PRO A 221 -2.54 -9.38 -17.49
CA PRO A 221 -2.54 -8.02 -18.00
C PRO A 221 -3.83 -7.28 -17.63
N VAL A 222 -3.73 -5.97 -17.39
CA VAL A 222 -4.91 -5.10 -17.20
C VAL A 222 -5.79 -5.17 -18.45
N GLN A 223 -7.08 -5.47 -18.26
CA GLN A 223 -8.04 -5.62 -19.36
C GLN A 223 -8.86 -4.34 -19.60
N ASP A 224 -9.09 -3.56 -18.55
CA ASP A 224 -9.88 -2.33 -18.63
C ASP A 224 -9.00 -1.13 -18.99
N LYS A 225 -9.38 -0.43 -20.06
CA LYS A 225 -8.63 0.73 -20.55
C LYS A 225 -8.64 1.90 -19.56
N SER A 226 -9.75 2.15 -18.88
CA SER A 226 -9.86 3.24 -17.90
C SER A 226 -8.99 2.97 -16.68
N VAL A 227 -8.94 1.71 -16.21
CA VAL A 227 -8.06 1.29 -15.13
C VAL A 227 -6.59 1.44 -15.54
N TYR A 228 -6.23 1.04 -16.76
CA TYR A 228 -4.87 1.21 -17.28
C TYR A 228 -4.46 2.68 -17.39
N GLU A 229 -5.34 3.55 -17.87
CA GLU A 229 -5.09 4.99 -17.97
C GLU A 229 -4.94 5.64 -16.60
N ALA A 230 -5.78 5.28 -15.62
CA ALA A 230 -5.66 5.73 -14.23
C ALA A 230 -4.34 5.27 -13.60
N ALA A 231 -3.96 4.00 -13.77
CA ALA A 231 -2.71 3.46 -13.25
C ALA A 231 -1.49 4.13 -13.87
N LYS A 232 -1.53 4.41 -15.18
CA LYS A 232 -0.47 5.15 -15.89
C LYS A 232 -0.38 6.60 -15.42
N ALA A 233 -1.52 7.28 -15.23
CA ALA A 233 -1.56 8.64 -14.73
C ALA A 233 -0.97 8.71 -13.30
N PHE A 234 -1.36 7.77 -12.44
CA PHE A 234 -0.80 7.67 -11.10
C PHE A 234 0.71 7.43 -11.14
N ALA A 235 1.18 6.48 -11.95
CA ALA A 235 2.60 6.21 -12.13
C ALA A 235 3.43 7.44 -12.55
N GLY A 236 2.87 8.31 -13.40
CA GLY A 236 3.51 9.56 -13.81
C GLY A 236 3.75 10.54 -12.66
N ASN A 237 2.95 10.47 -11.60
CA ASN A 237 3.00 11.38 -10.45
C ASN A 237 3.80 10.82 -9.25
N VAL A 238 4.03 9.50 -9.20
CA VAL A 238 4.67 8.82 -8.06
C VAL A 238 6.12 9.29 -7.80
N ASN A 239 6.88 9.66 -8.83
CA ASN A 239 8.28 10.05 -8.66
C ASN A 239 8.44 11.24 -7.69
N ASN A 240 7.48 12.16 -7.69
CA ASN A 240 7.48 13.33 -6.80
C ASN A 240 6.73 13.10 -5.48
N ALA A 241 6.03 11.97 -5.31
CA ALA A 241 5.23 11.71 -4.11
C ALA A 241 6.13 11.36 -2.92
N PRO A 242 6.13 12.14 -1.81
CA PRO A 242 6.85 11.75 -0.60
C PRO A 242 6.22 10.49 0.01
N VAL A 243 7.04 9.70 0.70
CA VAL A 243 6.56 8.55 1.49
C VAL A 243 6.57 8.93 2.97
N ASN A 244 5.39 9.11 3.55
CA ASN A 244 5.23 9.51 4.95
C ASN A 244 5.08 8.27 5.85
N HIS A 245 6.17 7.73 6.39
CA HIS A 245 6.16 6.52 7.23
C HIS A 245 5.57 6.69 8.65
N GLY A 246 5.12 7.89 9.03
CA GLY A 246 4.85 8.26 10.43
C GLY A 246 3.51 7.84 11.03
N GLU A 247 2.49 7.49 10.23
CA GLU A 247 1.15 7.17 10.74
C GLU A 247 0.54 5.95 10.05
N GLY A 248 0.71 4.79 10.68
CA GLY A 248 -0.02 3.59 10.27
C GLY A 248 0.74 2.29 10.42
N GLU A 249 2.05 2.31 10.63
CA GLU A 249 2.84 1.08 10.69
C GLU A 249 2.69 0.36 12.04
N THR A 250 1.77 -0.59 12.12
CA THR A 250 1.77 -1.53 13.24
C THR A 250 2.78 -2.65 13.02
N LYS A 251 3.64 -2.84 14.02
CA LYS A 251 4.88 -3.61 13.95
C LYS A 251 4.68 -5.12 13.75
N SER A 252 5.47 -5.70 12.83
CA SER A 252 5.89 -7.10 12.87
C SER A 252 7.12 -7.24 13.78
N LYS A 253 7.24 -8.37 14.49
CA LYS A 253 8.28 -8.60 15.52
C LYS A 253 9.70 -8.51 14.93
N GLU A 254 10.50 -7.58 15.42
CA GLU A 254 11.89 -7.84 15.79
C GLU A 254 11.90 -8.06 17.30
N THR A 255 12.40 -9.21 17.73
CA THR A 255 12.47 -9.60 19.14
C THR A 255 13.54 -8.75 19.83
N ASP A 256 13.10 -7.71 20.53
CA ASP A 256 13.89 -7.12 21.62
C ASP A 256 14.20 -8.25 22.61
N SER A 257 15.48 -8.33 22.99
CA SER A 257 16.00 -9.21 24.02
C SER A 257 15.09 -9.20 25.26
N VAL A 258 14.54 -10.35 25.61
CA VAL A 258 13.83 -10.52 26.88
C VAL A 258 14.89 -10.65 27.98
N PRO A 259 14.94 -9.77 28.98
CA PRO A 259 15.66 -10.05 30.20
C PRO A 259 14.82 -11.03 31.02
N PHE A 260 15.35 -12.23 31.21
CA PHE A 260 15.11 -13.04 32.40
C PHE A 260 16.45 -13.24 33.09
#